data_AF-A0A8T2QAT8-F1
#
_entry.id   AF-A0A8T2QAT8-F1
#
_cell.length_a   1.000
_cell.length_b   1.000
_cell.length_c   1.000
_cell.angle_alpha   90.00
_cell.angle_beta   90.00
_cell.angle_gamma   90.00
#
_symmetry.space_group_name_H-M   'P 1'
#
loop_
_entity.id
_entity.type
_entity.pdbx_description
1 polymer ?
#
loop_
_entity_poly.entity_id
_entity_poly.type
_entity_poly.pdbx_seq_one_letter_code
_entity_poly.pdbx_strand_id
1 'polypeptide(L)'
;MNVWEIEFRITVVHLIELLILLVRPGTANRYIIFDVESDLSEEASPSSPLALNANLPRFREAPAFRNGKECLPIAMDRSTEFCDSFSVHIAMTLDRTYIRGSTAAIFSVVKHAACPGNIVFHFLTIGPEQDLNDLLTFTFPYLRFKVYTFDEALVKDRISTSIREALEQPLNYARTYIADILPACVERVIYLDSDLVVVDDIVKLWTTRLGSHPLGAPIYCHVNFSQYFTETFWSDSSMSGVFKDRNPCYFNTGVMVMDLAMWRRRRFSRAIEQWMEVQRKRRIYDLGSLPPFLLVFAGDVKAIEPRWNQHGLGGDNFQGHCRRLHPGPVSLLHWSGKGKPWIRLDNHNPCPLDSLWAPYDLLLQ
;
A
#
# COMPACT_ATOMS: atom_id res chain seq x y z
N MET A 1 -45.98 -11.80 -7.85
CA MET A 1 -44.67 -12.19 -8.43
C MET A 1 -43.74 -11.01 -8.20
N ASN A 2 -42.96 -11.06 -7.12
CA ASN A 2 -42.22 -9.90 -6.62
C ASN A 2 -40.81 -9.84 -7.22
N VAL A 3 -40.34 -8.61 -7.42
CA VAL A 3 -39.09 -8.17 -8.09
C VAL A 3 -37.80 -8.76 -7.47
N TRP A 4 -37.90 -9.46 -6.35
CA TRP A 4 -36.80 -10.12 -5.63
C TRP A 4 -36.26 -11.39 -6.32
N GLU A 5 -37.02 -12.08 -7.17
CA GLU A 5 -36.54 -13.30 -7.84
C GLU A 5 -35.73 -13.04 -9.13
N ILE A 6 -35.77 -11.81 -9.67
CA ILE A 6 -35.08 -11.47 -10.93
C ILE A 6 -33.67 -10.92 -10.67
N GLU A 7 -33.44 -10.18 -9.58
CA GLU A 7 -32.09 -9.69 -9.20
C GLU A 7 -31.15 -10.80 -8.69
N PHE A 8 -31.70 -11.88 -8.14
CA PHE A 8 -30.91 -13.05 -7.71
C PHE A 8 -30.29 -13.78 -8.91
N ARG A 9 -30.93 -13.76 -10.08
CA ARG A 9 -30.39 -14.38 -11.30
C ARG A 9 -29.30 -13.55 -11.98
N ILE A 10 -29.30 -12.22 -11.85
CA ILE A 10 -28.31 -11.35 -12.51
C ILE A 10 -26.98 -11.33 -11.74
N THR A 11 -27.02 -11.45 -10.42
CA THR A 11 -25.83 -11.45 -9.54
C THR A 11 -25.03 -12.75 -9.63
N VAL A 12 -25.71 -13.89 -9.84
CA VAL A 12 -25.07 -15.21 -9.99
C VAL A 12 -24.34 -15.36 -11.33
N VAL A 13 -24.83 -14.73 -12.40
CA VAL A 13 -24.20 -14.81 -13.73
C VAL A 13 -22.87 -14.04 -13.78
N HIS A 14 -22.74 -12.89 -13.10
CA HIS A 14 -21.49 -12.12 -13.08
C HIS A 14 -20.40 -12.73 -12.17
N LEU A 15 -20.78 -13.42 -11.10
CA LEU A 15 -19.84 -14.16 -10.25
C LEU A 15 -19.31 -15.42 -10.95
N ILE A 16 -20.12 -16.04 -11.81
CA ILE A 16 -19.72 -17.19 -12.62
C ILE A 16 -18.74 -16.77 -13.73
N GLU A 17 -18.90 -15.61 -14.36
CA GLU A 17 -17.92 -15.11 -15.35
C GLU A 17 -16.55 -14.78 -14.75
N LEU A 18 -16.48 -14.33 -13.48
CA LEU A 18 -15.20 -14.12 -12.80
C LEU A 18 -14.52 -15.43 -12.38
N LEU A 19 -15.29 -16.48 -12.07
CA LEU A 19 -14.75 -17.79 -11.69
C LEU A 19 -14.34 -18.66 -12.90
N ILE A 20 -14.98 -18.50 -14.07
CA ILE A 20 -14.68 -19.29 -15.27
C ILE A 20 -13.30 -18.96 -15.87
N LEU A 21 -12.73 -17.78 -15.59
CA LEU A 21 -11.38 -17.41 -16.05
C LEU A 21 -10.24 -18.03 -15.24
N LEU A 22 -10.51 -18.80 -14.17
CA LEU A 22 -9.45 -19.23 -13.24
C LEU A 22 -9.31 -20.74 -13.00
N VAL A 23 -10.17 -21.64 -13.51
CA VAL A 23 -9.99 -23.09 -13.21
C VAL A 23 -10.46 -24.00 -14.36
N ARG A 24 -9.57 -24.87 -14.87
CA ARG A 24 -9.93 -26.10 -15.59
C ARG A 24 -10.00 -27.29 -14.61
N PRO A 25 -10.89 -28.28 -14.82
CA PRO A 25 -11.34 -29.18 -13.76
C PRO A 25 -10.51 -30.48 -13.66
N GLY A 26 -10.36 -31.01 -12.44
CA GLY A 26 -9.68 -32.29 -12.20
C GLY A 26 -9.82 -32.80 -10.77
N THR A 27 -10.85 -33.64 -10.55
CA THR A 27 -11.04 -34.67 -9.52
C THR A 27 -11.23 -34.28 -8.03
N ALA A 28 -12.32 -34.83 -7.48
CA ALA A 28 -12.81 -34.73 -6.12
C ALA A 28 -12.14 -35.72 -5.15
N ASN A 29 -12.11 -35.39 -3.85
CA ASN A 29 -12.44 -36.39 -2.83
C ASN A 29 -12.80 -35.82 -1.43
N ARG A 30 -13.91 -36.36 -0.93
CA ARG A 30 -14.41 -36.63 0.43
C ARG A 30 -13.81 -35.90 1.65
N TYR A 31 -14.71 -35.21 2.35
CA TYR A 31 -14.58 -34.76 3.75
C TYR A 31 -14.67 -35.94 4.73
N ILE A 32 -13.82 -35.92 5.76
CA ILE A 32 -13.98 -36.72 6.99
C ILE A 32 -14.01 -35.73 8.16
N ILE A 33 -15.07 -35.84 8.95
CA ILE A 33 -15.33 -35.08 10.18
C ILE A 33 -14.63 -35.80 11.34
N PHE A 34 -13.93 -35.06 12.19
CA PHE A 34 -13.59 -35.49 13.56
C PHE A 34 -13.81 -34.32 14.52
N ASP A 35 -14.75 -34.51 15.44
CA ASP A 35 -14.90 -33.78 16.70
C ASP A 35 -14.04 -34.47 17.77
N VAL A 36 -13.26 -33.71 18.54
CA VAL A 36 -12.87 -34.04 19.93
C VAL A 36 -12.70 -32.75 20.74
N GLU A 37 -13.31 -32.75 21.92
CA GLU A 37 -13.43 -31.70 22.94
C GLU A 37 -12.14 -31.33 23.71
N SER A 38 -12.16 -30.09 24.21
CA SER A 38 -11.63 -29.48 25.45
C SER A 38 -10.35 -29.97 26.13
N ASP A 39 -9.44 -29.03 26.42
CA ASP A 39 -9.01 -28.77 27.81
C ASP A 39 -8.41 -27.36 27.99
N LEU A 40 -8.58 -26.79 29.19
CA LEU A 40 -8.21 -25.43 29.61
C LEU A 40 -6.92 -25.41 30.45
N SER A 41 -6.36 -24.19 30.60
CA SER A 41 -5.19 -23.74 31.42
C SER A 41 -3.82 -23.90 30.71
N GLU A 42 -2.89 -22.94 30.72
CA GLU A 42 -2.45 -22.00 31.76
C GLU A 42 -1.68 -20.80 31.14
N GLU A 43 -1.55 -19.70 31.89
CA GLU A 43 -0.98 -18.40 31.48
C GLU A 43 0.54 -18.41 31.21
N ALA A 44 0.98 -17.62 30.22
CA ALA A 44 2.35 -17.08 30.18
C ALA A 44 2.37 -15.66 29.61
N SER A 45 2.87 -14.72 30.41
CA SER A 45 3.10 -13.30 30.13
C SER A 45 4.01 -13.04 28.92
N PRO A 46 3.79 -11.98 28.11
CA PRO A 46 4.69 -11.66 27.01
C PRO A 46 5.92 -10.90 27.52
N SER A 47 7.07 -11.58 27.51
CA SER A 47 8.39 -10.95 27.64
C SER A 47 8.76 -10.22 26.33
N SER A 48 9.49 -9.12 26.47
CA SER A 48 9.83 -8.15 25.42
C SER A 48 10.51 -8.75 24.17
N PRO A 49 10.33 -8.18 22.96
CA PRO A 49 11.08 -8.63 21.80
C PRO A 49 12.45 -7.95 21.73
N LEU A 50 13.50 -8.68 22.11
CA LEU A 50 14.86 -8.42 21.62
C LEU A 50 14.95 -8.94 20.17
N ALA A 51 15.16 -8.03 19.24
CA ALA A 51 15.44 -8.31 17.84
C ALA A 51 16.90 -8.77 17.63
N LEU A 52 17.11 -9.83 16.84
CA LEU A 52 18.07 -9.96 15.71
C LEU A 52 18.22 -11.45 15.33
N ASN A 53 18.21 -11.75 14.02
CA ASN A 53 18.39 -13.05 13.35
C ASN A 53 17.15 -13.94 13.13
N ALA A 54 16.11 -13.40 12.50
CA ALA A 54 15.19 -14.24 11.72
C ALA A 54 15.62 -14.20 10.24
N ASN A 55 16.01 -15.35 9.67
CA ASN A 55 16.21 -15.47 8.23
C ASN A 55 14.97 -14.95 7.49
N LEU A 56 15.18 -14.19 6.41
CA LEU A 56 14.05 -13.76 5.57
C LEU A 56 13.28 -14.99 5.05
N PRO A 57 11.93 -14.91 4.94
CA PRO A 57 11.15 -15.99 4.37
C PRO A 57 11.56 -16.26 2.93
N ARG A 58 11.41 -17.51 2.50
CA ARG A 58 11.70 -17.92 1.12
C ARG A 58 10.44 -17.84 0.28
N PHE A 59 10.57 -17.31 -0.93
CA PHE A 59 9.50 -17.19 -1.89
C PHE A 59 9.81 -18.04 -3.13
N ARG A 60 8.76 -18.49 -3.82
CA ARG A 60 8.86 -19.07 -5.15
C ARG A 60 9.27 -17.99 -6.15
N GLU A 61 10.07 -18.38 -7.14
CA GLU A 61 10.33 -17.52 -8.29
C GLU A 61 9.00 -17.16 -8.98
N ALA A 62 8.80 -15.87 -9.23
CA ALA A 62 7.64 -15.37 -9.95
C ALA A 62 7.75 -15.74 -11.44
N PRO A 63 6.65 -16.11 -12.11
CA PRO A 63 6.64 -16.30 -13.55
C PRO A 63 7.18 -15.09 -14.32
N ALA A 64 7.86 -15.36 -15.43
CA ALA A 64 8.34 -14.30 -16.31
C ALA A 64 7.16 -13.66 -17.07
N PHE A 65 6.90 -12.37 -16.81
CA PHE A 65 5.97 -11.57 -17.60
C PHE A 65 6.74 -10.71 -18.61
N ARG A 66 6.22 -10.61 -19.83
CA ARG A 66 6.85 -9.86 -20.93
C ARG A 66 5.89 -8.81 -21.46
N ASN A 67 6.48 -7.74 -21.98
CA ASN A 67 5.74 -6.69 -22.68
C ASN A 67 4.87 -7.26 -23.79
N GLY A 68 3.62 -6.78 -23.87
CA GLY A 68 2.77 -6.94 -25.03
C GLY A 68 3.34 -6.27 -26.28
N LYS A 69 2.78 -6.59 -27.45
CA LYS A 69 3.25 -6.09 -28.75
C LYS A 69 3.15 -4.57 -28.90
N GLU A 70 2.24 -3.94 -28.15
CA GLU A 70 1.96 -2.50 -28.20
C GLU A 70 2.89 -1.67 -27.30
N CYS A 71 3.71 -2.34 -26.48
CA CYS A 71 4.62 -1.68 -25.56
C CYS A 71 5.80 -1.05 -26.30
N LEU A 72 6.14 0.18 -25.92
CA LEU A 72 7.32 0.84 -26.44
C LEU A 72 8.59 0.12 -25.94
N PRO A 73 9.56 -0.19 -26.82
CA PRO A 73 10.80 -0.79 -26.41
C PRO A 73 11.60 0.23 -25.59
N ILE A 74 12.03 -0.17 -24.40
CA ILE A 74 13.05 0.56 -23.66
C ILE A 74 14.39 0.19 -24.26
N ALA A 75 15.23 1.18 -24.52
CA ALA A 75 16.60 0.94 -24.95
C ALA A 75 17.24 -0.01 -23.94
N MET A 76 17.69 -1.18 -24.39
CA MET A 76 18.51 -2.08 -23.59
C MET A 76 19.92 -1.52 -23.43
N ASP A 77 20.06 -0.21 -23.24
CA ASP A 77 21.33 0.28 -22.77
C ASP A 77 21.42 -0.11 -21.30
N ARG A 78 22.43 -0.91 -20.97
CA ARG A 78 22.73 -1.32 -19.60
C ARG A 78 23.31 -0.14 -18.80
N SER A 79 23.03 1.10 -19.21
CA SER A 79 23.22 2.26 -18.37
C SER A 79 22.28 2.13 -17.18
N THR A 80 22.86 2.13 -16.00
CA THR A 80 22.26 2.09 -14.66
C THR A 80 21.27 3.23 -14.34
N GLU A 81 20.85 3.99 -15.35
CA GLU A 81 19.97 5.13 -15.21
C GLU A 81 18.53 4.69 -15.48
N PHE A 82 17.77 4.54 -14.40
CA PHE A 82 16.33 4.36 -14.38
C PHE A 82 15.59 5.64 -14.82
N CYS A 83 16.03 6.28 -15.90
CA CYS A 83 15.60 7.61 -16.32
C CYS A 83 14.91 7.59 -17.70
N ASP A 84 14.54 6.41 -18.21
CA ASP A 84 13.88 6.31 -19.51
C ASP A 84 12.53 7.05 -19.49
N SER A 85 12.26 7.88 -20.49
CA SER A 85 11.01 8.64 -20.61
C SER A 85 9.75 7.77 -20.68
N PHE A 86 9.88 6.49 -20.98
CA PHE A 86 8.78 5.53 -21.10
C PHE A 86 8.63 4.61 -19.88
N SER A 87 9.46 4.78 -18.84
CA SER A 87 9.36 3.99 -17.63
C SER A 87 8.18 4.43 -16.76
N VAL A 88 7.50 3.45 -16.17
CA VAL A 88 6.50 3.65 -15.13
C VAL A 88 7.19 3.41 -13.79
N HIS A 89 7.39 4.48 -13.03
CA HIS A 89 8.07 4.42 -11.74
C HIS A 89 7.08 4.12 -10.62
N ILE A 90 7.39 3.09 -9.85
CA ILE A 90 6.64 2.71 -8.65
C ILE A 90 7.57 2.78 -7.44
N ALA A 91 7.17 3.47 -6.39
CA ALA A 91 7.89 3.51 -5.12
C ALA A 91 7.14 2.73 -4.04
N MET A 92 7.88 1.95 -3.25
CA MET A 92 7.34 1.16 -2.15
C MET A 92 8.33 1.13 -0.99
N THR A 93 7.84 0.98 0.22
CA THR A 93 8.70 0.64 1.37
C THR A 93 8.86 -0.88 1.49
N LEU A 94 10.07 -1.35 1.82
CA LEU A 94 10.36 -2.74 2.16
C LEU A 94 10.67 -2.86 3.64
N ASP A 95 9.74 -3.48 4.35
CA ASP A 95 9.87 -3.89 5.75
C ASP A 95 9.96 -5.42 5.80
N ARG A 96 10.89 -5.95 6.60
CA ARG A 96 11.02 -7.39 6.82
C ARG A 96 9.74 -8.01 7.38
N THR A 97 9.01 -7.29 8.24
CA THR A 97 7.73 -7.75 8.80
C THR A 97 6.62 -7.82 7.75
N TYR A 98 6.69 -6.98 6.71
CA TYR A 98 5.69 -6.92 5.64
C TYR A 98 6.17 -7.51 4.31
N ILE A 99 7.34 -8.17 4.28
CA ILE A 99 7.96 -8.60 3.02
C ILE A 99 7.07 -9.55 2.22
N ARG A 100 6.27 -10.39 2.88
CA ARG A 100 5.27 -11.25 2.24
C ARG A 100 4.18 -10.45 1.52
N GLY A 101 3.70 -9.37 2.14
CA GLY A 101 2.79 -8.42 1.52
C GLY A 101 3.43 -7.72 0.33
N SER A 102 4.66 -7.18 0.51
CA SER A 102 5.39 -6.49 -0.56
C SER A 102 5.60 -7.40 -1.77
N THR A 103 5.98 -8.66 -1.56
CA THR A 103 6.12 -9.66 -2.64
C THR A 103 4.81 -9.87 -3.38
N ALA A 104 3.68 -10.02 -2.67
CA ALA A 104 2.37 -10.17 -3.30
C ALA A 104 1.95 -8.91 -4.09
N ALA A 105 2.22 -7.71 -3.55
CA ALA A 105 1.96 -6.45 -4.22
C ALA A 105 2.78 -6.31 -5.52
N ILE A 106 4.09 -6.56 -5.47
CA ILE A 106 4.98 -6.56 -6.64
C ILE A 106 4.46 -7.56 -7.69
N PHE A 107 4.18 -8.79 -7.27
CA PHE A 107 3.68 -9.83 -8.16
C PHE A 107 2.36 -9.44 -8.81
N SER A 108 1.43 -8.85 -8.06
CA SER A 108 0.14 -8.39 -8.59
C SER A 108 0.33 -7.32 -9.67
N VAL A 109 1.24 -6.36 -9.47
CA VAL A 109 1.53 -5.32 -10.46
C VAL A 109 2.08 -5.93 -11.75
N VAL A 110 3.12 -6.75 -11.68
CA VAL A 110 3.75 -7.30 -12.89
C VAL A 110 2.85 -8.31 -13.61
N LYS A 111 1.98 -9.02 -12.88
CA LYS A 111 1.03 -9.98 -13.44
C LYS A 111 -0.08 -9.32 -14.26
N HIS A 112 -0.50 -8.11 -13.88
CA HIS A 112 -1.61 -7.39 -14.53
C HIS A 112 -1.20 -6.25 -15.46
N ALA A 113 0.08 -5.88 -15.47
CA ALA A 113 0.60 -4.87 -16.37
C ALA A 113 0.62 -5.37 -17.83
N ALA A 114 0.22 -4.53 -18.78
CA ALA A 114 0.40 -4.81 -20.20
C ALA A 114 1.89 -4.76 -20.62
N CYS A 115 2.66 -3.88 -19.95
CA CYS A 115 4.06 -3.63 -20.24
C CYS A 115 4.94 -3.76 -18.97
N PRO A 116 5.04 -4.96 -18.37
CA PRO A 116 5.77 -5.16 -17.10
C PRO A 116 7.27 -4.82 -17.20
N GLY A 117 7.89 -4.99 -18.38
CA GLY A 117 9.27 -4.61 -18.62
C GLY A 117 9.50 -3.09 -18.60
N ASN A 118 8.43 -2.29 -18.70
CA ASN A 118 8.50 -0.84 -18.59
C ASN A 118 8.34 -0.32 -17.16
N ILE A 119 8.07 -1.21 -16.20
CA ILE A 119 7.89 -0.83 -14.81
C ILE A 119 9.25 -0.86 -14.11
N VAL A 120 9.55 0.20 -13.37
CA VAL A 120 10.72 0.28 -12.49
C VAL A 120 10.25 0.45 -11.05
N PHE A 121 10.71 -0.42 -10.16
CA PHE A 121 10.44 -0.32 -8.73
C PHE A 121 11.58 0.39 -7.99
N HIS A 122 11.22 1.34 -7.14
CA HIS A 122 12.10 2.03 -6.21
C HIS A 122 11.71 1.63 -4.80
N PHE A 123 12.56 0.85 -4.15
CA PHE A 123 12.30 0.30 -2.83
C PHE A 123 13.05 1.09 -1.76
N LEU A 124 12.33 1.58 -0.75
CA LEU A 124 12.94 2.26 0.39
C LEU A 124 12.97 1.29 1.57
N THR A 125 14.11 1.13 2.23
CA THR A 125 14.24 0.23 3.39
C THR A 125 15.13 0.84 4.48
N ILE A 126 15.06 0.29 5.69
CA ILE A 126 15.96 0.66 6.81
C ILE A 126 16.92 -0.50 7.04
N GLY A 127 18.21 -0.17 7.18
CA GLY A 127 19.27 -1.15 7.39
C GLY A 127 19.84 -1.73 6.09
N PRO A 128 20.60 -2.84 6.17
CA PRO A 128 21.34 -3.37 5.04
C PRO A 128 20.43 -3.79 3.87
N GLU A 129 20.71 -3.24 2.69
CA GLU A 129 19.95 -3.52 1.47
C GLU A 129 20.16 -4.95 0.93
N GLN A 130 21.31 -5.57 1.24
CA GLN A 130 21.80 -6.76 0.56
C GLN A 130 20.81 -7.93 0.63
N ASP A 131 20.36 -8.32 1.83
CA ASP A 131 19.46 -9.47 1.98
C ASP A 131 18.13 -9.28 1.22
N LEU A 132 17.59 -8.05 1.23
CA LEU A 132 16.34 -7.72 0.54
C LEU A 132 16.55 -7.66 -0.98
N ASN A 133 17.70 -7.17 -1.42
CA ASN A 133 18.09 -7.16 -2.83
C ASN A 133 18.23 -8.59 -3.36
N ASP A 134 18.93 -9.46 -2.62
CA ASP A 134 19.11 -10.87 -2.97
C ASP A 134 17.76 -11.61 -3.01
N LEU A 135 16.89 -11.36 -2.02
CA LEU A 135 15.53 -11.90 -1.98
C LEU A 135 14.71 -11.48 -3.21
N LEU A 136 14.72 -10.19 -3.56
CA LEU A 136 13.98 -9.68 -4.70
C LEU A 136 14.56 -10.17 -6.03
N THR A 137 15.87 -10.25 -6.15
CA THR A 137 16.56 -10.77 -7.35
C THR A 137 16.20 -12.25 -7.56
N PHE A 138 16.18 -13.05 -6.49
CA PHE A 138 15.78 -14.45 -6.56
C PHE A 138 14.29 -14.62 -6.87
N THR A 139 13.43 -13.84 -6.20
CA THR A 139 11.97 -13.97 -6.33
C THR A 139 11.48 -13.40 -7.66
N PHE A 140 12.10 -12.33 -8.16
CA PHE A 140 11.71 -11.65 -9.40
C PHE A 140 12.91 -11.38 -10.32
N PRO A 141 13.46 -12.40 -11.00
CA PRO A 141 14.69 -12.27 -11.80
C PRO A 141 14.61 -11.26 -12.97
N TYR A 142 13.41 -10.92 -13.40
CA TYR A 142 13.14 -10.01 -14.53
C TYR A 142 12.69 -8.61 -14.08
N LEU A 143 12.63 -8.35 -12.78
CA LEU A 143 12.19 -7.07 -12.24
C LEU A 143 13.27 -6.01 -12.44
N ARG A 144 12.89 -4.84 -12.96
CA ARG A 144 13.75 -3.66 -12.93
C ARG A 144 13.51 -2.95 -11.60
N PHE A 145 14.51 -2.95 -10.73
CA PHE A 145 14.37 -2.27 -9.44
C PHE A 145 15.68 -1.69 -8.91
N LYS A 146 15.54 -0.78 -7.95
CA LYS A 146 16.62 -0.31 -7.10
C LYS A 146 16.14 -0.20 -5.66
N VAL A 147 16.97 -0.69 -4.74
CA VAL A 147 16.78 -0.51 -3.30
C VAL A 147 17.55 0.74 -2.86
N TYR A 148 16.98 1.48 -1.92
CA TYR A 148 17.51 2.69 -1.34
C TYR A 148 17.40 2.61 0.17
N THR A 149 18.50 2.86 0.86
CA THR A 149 18.52 3.00 2.32
C THR A 149 17.90 4.34 2.70
N PHE A 150 16.85 4.29 3.52
CA PHE A 150 16.26 5.45 4.16
C PHE A 150 17.01 5.76 5.45
N ASP A 151 17.52 6.98 5.57
CA ASP A 151 18.15 7.47 6.80
C ASP A 151 17.07 7.77 7.87
N GLU A 152 16.94 6.87 8.84
CA GLU A 152 15.98 7.02 9.94
C GLU A 152 16.23 8.27 10.79
N ALA A 153 17.46 8.81 10.81
CA ALA A 153 17.78 10.02 11.58
C ALA A 153 16.99 11.25 11.09
N LEU A 154 16.52 11.24 9.84
CA LEU A 154 15.66 12.29 9.30
C LEU A 154 14.33 12.42 10.04
N VAL A 155 13.85 11.37 10.70
CA VAL A 155 12.54 11.39 11.37
C VAL A 155 12.61 11.02 12.84
N LYS A 156 13.65 10.32 13.29
CA LYS A 156 13.80 9.81 14.67
C LYS A 156 13.62 10.89 15.75
N ASP A 157 14.16 12.08 15.52
CA ASP A 157 14.04 13.20 16.47
C ASP A 157 12.74 14.01 16.31
N ARG A 158 11.92 13.67 15.31
CA ARG A 158 10.66 14.35 14.95
C ARG A 158 9.44 13.51 15.29
N ILE A 159 9.59 12.19 15.36
CA ILE A 159 8.55 11.28 15.84
C ILE A 159 8.48 11.38 17.37
N SER A 160 7.34 11.85 17.88
CA SER A 160 7.08 11.80 19.33
C SER A 160 6.78 10.36 19.72
N THR A 161 7.07 10.00 20.97
CA THR A 161 6.49 8.81 21.62
C THR A 161 4.96 8.95 21.57
N SER A 162 4.36 8.22 20.65
CA SER A 162 2.93 8.03 20.52
C SER A 162 2.49 6.96 21.52
N ILE A 163 1.18 6.74 21.69
CA ILE A 163 0.66 5.64 22.52
C ILE A 163 0.81 4.29 21.79
N ARG A 164 1.28 4.28 20.53
CA ARG A 164 1.28 3.12 19.63
C ARG A 164 2.64 2.98 18.93
N GLU A 165 3.55 2.20 19.51
CA GLU A 165 4.92 1.95 18.98
C GLU A 165 4.97 1.64 17.47
N ALA A 166 3.98 0.91 16.92
CA ALA A 166 3.92 0.60 15.49
C ALA A 166 3.77 1.85 14.57
N LEU A 167 3.27 2.97 15.09
CA LEU A 167 3.15 4.25 14.36
C LEU A 167 4.46 5.06 14.38
N GLU A 168 5.46 4.61 15.13
CA GLU A 168 6.78 5.23 15.28
C GLU A 168 7.83 4.58 14.38
N GLN A 169 7.47 3.56 13.60
CA GLN A 169 8.40 2.97 12.64
C GLN A 169 8.85 4.05 11.63
N PRO A 170 10.14 4.42 11.59
CA PRO A 170 10.64 5.51 10.75
C PRO A 170 10.29 5.31 9.27
N LEU A 171 10.22 4.05 8.83
CA LEU A 171 9.90 3.67 7.46
C LEU A 171 8.50 4.12 7.02
N ASN A 172 7.55 4.29 7.94
CA ASN A 172 6.22 4.86 7.62
C ASN A 172 6.28 6.29 7.08
N TYR A 173 7.36 7.01 7.38
CA TYR A 173 7.61 8.39 6.96
C TYR A 173 8.52 8.48 5.75
N ALA A 174 9.15 7.37 5.31
CA ALA A 174 10.05 7.36 4.16
C ALA A 174 9.39 7.89 2.88
N ARG A 175 8.07 7.71 2.74
CA ARG A 175 7.27 8.24 1.61
C ARG A 175 7.33 9.76 1.46
N THR A 176 7.60 10.49 2.54
CA THR A 176 7.83 11.95 2.54
C THR A 176 9.07 12.33 1.72
N TYR A 177 10.09 11.46 1.72
CA TYR A 177 11.43 11.73 1.21
C TYR A 177 11.70 11.12 -0.16
N ILE A 178 10.70 10.51 -0.80
CA ILE A 178 10.86 9.85 -2.11
C ILE A 178 11.46 10.81 -3.15
N ALA A 179 11.00 12.06 -3.16
CA ALA A 179 11.53 13.07 -4.08
C ALA A 179 13.01 13.38 -3.82
N ASP A 180 13.47 13.31 -2.57
CA ASP A 180 14.84 13.61 -2.17
C ASP A 180 15.78 12.41 -2.37
N ILE A 181 15.24 11.18 -2.30
CA ILE A 181 16.00 9.93 -2.40
C ILE A 181 16.15 9.46 -3.86
N LEU A 182 15.09 9.59 -4.67
CA LEU A 182 15.11 9.12 -6.05
C LEU A 182 15.93 10.07 -6.95
N PRO A 183 16.59 9.55 -8.01
CA PRO A 183 17.34 10.37 -8.96
C PRO A 183 16.52 11.54 -9.50
N ALA A 184 17.18 12.67 -9.76
CA ALA A 184 16.52 13.90 -10.21
C ALA A 184 15.72 13.73 -11.51
N CYS A 185 16.17 12.83 -12.40
CA CYS A 185 15.47 12.48 -13.63
C CYS A 185 14.09 11.82 -13.40
N VAL A 186 13.86 11.22 -12.23
CA VAL A 186 12.56 10.63 -11.88
C VAL A 186 11.67 11.75 -11.37
N GLU A 187 10.84 12.27 -12.26
CA GLU A 187 9.95 13.41 -11.99
C GLU A 187 8.54 13.01 -11.56
N ARG A 188 8.18 11.73 -11.72
CA ARG A 188 6.86 11.18 -11.37
C ARG A 188 7.01 9.79 -10.78
N VAL A 189 6.15 9.44 -9.82
CA VAL A 189 6.09 8.08 -9.26
C VAL A 189 4.68 7.71 -8.83
N ILE A 190 4.34 6.42 -8.84
CA ILE A 190 3.20 5.88 -8.09
C ILE A 190 3.75 5.31 -6.79
N TYR A 191 3.33 5.86 -5.65
CA TYR A 191 3.59 5.26 -4.35
C TYR A 191 2.53 4.20 -4.03
N LEU A 192 2.99 3.03 -3.57
CA LEU A 192 2.16 1.89 -3.16
C LEU A 192 2.61 1.39 -1.76
N ASP A 193 1.66 1.21 -0.85
CA ASP A 193 1.89 0.49 0.42
C ASP A 193 2.08 -1.02 0.17
N SER A 194 2.60 -1.75 1.17
CA SER A 194 2.98 -3.17 1.05
C SER A 194 1.81 -4.15 1.19
N ASP A 195 0.63 -3.68 1.57
CA ASP A 195 -0.54 -4.50 1.93
C ASP A 195 -1.70 -4.32 0.94
N LEU A 196 -1.38 -4.35 -0.34
CA LEU A 196 -2.34 -4.23 -1.43
C LEU A 196 -2.12 -5.27 -2.54
N VAL A 197 -3.15 -5.44 -3.37
CA VAL A 197 -3.00 -6.10 -4.69
C VAL A 197 -3.64 -5.24 -5.77
N VAL A 198 -2.94 -5.15 -6.89
CA VAL A 198 -3.41 -4.52 -8.12
C VAL A 198 -4.03 -5.59 -9.01
N VAL A 199 -5.20 -5.32 -9.58
CA VAL A 199 -5.98 -6.25 -10.42
C VAL A 199 -6.34 -5.65 -11.78
N ASP A 200 -5.66 -4.57 -12.17
CA ASP A 200 -5.82 -3.87 -13.44
C ASP A 200 -4.46 -3.32 -13.90
N ASP A 201 -4.37 -2.84 -15.14
CA ASP A 201 -3.12 -2.31 -15.67
C ASP A 201 -2.72 -0.99 -14.98
N ILE A 202 -1.61 -1.01 -14.25
CA ILE A 202 -1.10 0.12 -13.47
C ILE A 202 -0.78 1.36 -14.33
N VAL A 203 -0.56 1.19 -15.65
CA VAL A 203 -0.36 2.30 -16.60
C VAL A 203 -1.59 3.24 -16.63
N LYS A 204 -2.79 2.71 -16.39
CA LYS A 204 -4.01 3.52 -16.30
C LYS A 204 -3.97 4.49 -15.10
N LEU A 205 -3.37 4.09 -13.99
CA LEU A 205 -3.13 4.98 -12.85
C LEU A 205 -2.01 5.98 -13.17
N TRP A 206 -0.91 5.51 -13.76
CA TRP A 206 0.26 6.32 -14.15
C TRP A 206 -0.12 7.53 -15.01
N THR A 207 -1.01 7.31 -15.99
CA THR A 207 -1.44 8.30 -16.99
C THR A 207 -2.41 9.35 -16.43
N THR A 208 -2.74 9.29 -15.14
CA THR A 208 -3.54 10.32 -14.46
C THR A 208 -2.89 11.70 -14.61
N ARG A 209 -3.63 12.65 -15.18
CA ARG A 209 -3.21 14.04 -15.31
C ARG A 209 -3.42 14.79 -13.99
N LEU A 210 -2.32 15.08 -13.30
CA LEU A 210 -2.32 15.81 -12.03
C LEU A 210 -2.68 17.30 -12.18
N GLY A 211 -2.40 17.90 -13.34
CA GLY A 211 -2.63 19.33 -13.55
C GLY A 211 -1.70 20.15 -12.67
N SER A 212 -2.26 21.10 -11.91
CA SER A 212 -1.52 21.93 -10.96
C SER A 212 -1.30 21.28 -9.59
N HIS A 213 -1.83 20.07 -9.37
CA HIS A 213 -1.75 19.40 -8.08
C HIS A 213 -0.42 18.65 -7.90
N PRO A 214 0.14 18.62 -6.68
CA PRO A 214 1.38 17.93 -6.37
C PRO A 214 1.24 16.41 -6.35
N LEU A 215 0.03 15.92 -6.09
CA LEU A 215 -0.28 14.50 -6.08
C LEU A 215 -1.73 14.23 -6.47
N GLY A 216 -2.02 12.99 -6.83
CA GLY A 216 -3.36 12.48 -7.04
C GLY A 216 -3.61 11.21 -6.24
N ALA A 217 -4.81 11.09 -5.68
CA ALA A 217 -5.26 9.95 -4.90
C ALA A 217 -6.79 9.87 -4.90
N PRO A 218 -7.39 8.71 -4.59
CA PRO A 218 -8.81 8.64 -4.25
C PRO A 218 -9.13 9.49 -3.01
N ILE A 219 -10.07 10.42 -3.17
CA ILE A 219 -10.46 11.39 -2.12
C ILE A 219 -11.87 11.14 -1.59
N TYR A 220 -12.09 11.50 -0.32
CA TYR A 220 -13.34 11.33 0.40
C TYR A 220 -13.66 12.64 1.15
N CYS A 221 -14.47 13.49 0.55
CA CYS A 221 -14.74 14.85 1.05
C CYS A 221 -15.81 14.93 2.15
N HIS A 222 -16.54 13.84 2.40
CA HIS A 222 -17.61 13.80 3.42
C HIS A 222 -17.12 13.26 4.78
N VAL A 223 -15.80 13.13 4.95
CA VAL A 223 -15.20 12.59 6.17
C VAL A 223 -15.10 13.68 7.23
N ASN A 224 -15.38 13.33 8.49
CA ASN A 224 -15.20 14.23 9.61
C ASN A 224 -13.71 14.32 9.99
N PHE A 225 -13.10 15.46 9.70
CA PHE A 225 -11.68 15.72 9.98
C PHE A 225 -11.34 15.75 11.48
N SER A 226 -12.33 15.96 12.37
CA SER A 226 -12.12 15.94 13.82
C SER A 226 -11.59 14.59 14.33
N GLN A 227 -11.69 13.52 13.54
CA GLN A 227 -11.19 12.19 13.87
C GLN A 227 -9.66 12.03 13.68
N TYR A 228 -9.01 12.96 12.97
CA TYR A 228 -7.59 12.86 12.58
C TYR A 228 -6.66 13.77 13.38
N PHE A 229 -7.23 14.71 14.14
CA PHE A 229 -6.50 15.71 14.91
C PHE A 229 -7.09 15.86 16.31
N THR A 230 -6.25 16.17 17.30
CA THR A 230 -6.65 16.30 18.71
C THR A 230 -7.43 17.59 18.98
N GLU A 231 -8.07 17.70 20.13
CA GLU A 231 -8.70 18.95 20.59
C GLU A 231 -7.68 20.10 20.66
N THR A 232 -6.42 19.81 21.01
CA THR A 232 -5.32 20.80 21.00
C THR A 232 -5.11 21.42 19.62
N PHE A 233 -5.29 20.66 18.53
CA PHE A 233 -5.24 21.20 17.19
C PHE A 233 -6.42 22.14 16.89
N TRP A 234 -7.64 21.68 17.18
CA TRP A 234 -8.87 22.38 16.81
C TRP A 234 -9.13 23.65 17.63
N SER A 235 -8.72 23.65 18.91
CA SER A 235 -8.86 24.80 19.81
C SER A 235 -7.95 25.98 19.45
N ASP A 236 -6.91 25.78 18.65
CA ASP A 236 -5.98 26.83 18.22
C ASP A 236 -6.24 27.22 16.76
N SER A 237 -6.87 28.37 16.55
CA SER A 237 -7.16 28.91 15.22
C SER A 237 -5.93 29.15 14.34
N SER A 238 -4.74 29.34 14.93
CA SER A 238 -3.49 29.47 14.17
C SER A 238 -3.06 28.16 13.52
N MET A 239 -3.48 27.02 14.07
CA MET A 239 -3.22 25.68 13.52
C MET A 239 -4.38 25.24 12.61
N SER A 240 -5.61 25.22 13.14
CA SER A 240 -6.79 24.76 12.39
C SER A 240 -7.13 25.64 11.19
N GLY A 241 -6.69 26.91 11.20
CA GLY A 241 -6.79 27.84 10.08
C GLY A 241 -6.15 27.35 8.78
N VAL A 242 -5.25 26.36 8.83
CA VAL A 242 -4.64 25.73 7.63
C VAL A 242 -5.68 25.21 6.64
N PHE A 243 -6.88 24.83 7.11
CA PHE A 243 -7.94 24.27 6.28
C PHE A 243 -8.98 25.29 5.77
N LYS A 244 -8.95 26.54 6.26
CA LYS A 244 -10.03 27.52 6.12
C LYS A 244 -10.49 27.75 4.66
N ASP A 245 -9.56 27.69 3.71
CA ASP A 245 -9.82 27.99 2.30
C ASP A 245 -9.52 26.80 1.35
N ARG A 246 -9.37 25.59 1.89
CA ARG A 246 -8.87 24.43 1.13
C ARG A 246 -9.94 23.42 0.71
N ASN A 247 -11.16 23.50 1.23
CA ASN A 247 -12.18 22.44 1.08
C ASN A 247 -11.57 21.03 1.27
N PRO A 248 -11.05 20.73 2.47
CA PRO A 248 -10.18 19.58 2.68
C PRO A 248 -10.94 18.26 2.48
N CYS A 249 -10.37 17.35 1.69
CA CYS A 249 -10.87 15.99 1.52
C CYS A 249 -9.87 14.99 2.09
N TYR A 250 -10.38 13.95 2.76
CA TYR A 250 -9.53 12.86 3.22
C TYR A 250 -8.99 12.09 2.01
N PHE A 251 -7.76 11.63 2.08
CA PHE A 251 -7.22 10.62 1.18
C PHE A 251 -6.33 9.68 1.97
N ASN A 252 -6.33 8.41 1.57
CA ASN A 252 -5.40 7.42 2.10
C ASN A 252 -4.03 7.60 1.42
N THR A 253 -2.94 7.59 2.19
CA THR A 253 -1.57 7.83 1.71
C THR A 253 -0.87 6.58 1.17
N GLY A 254 -1.57 5.44 1.08
CA GLY A 254 -1.00 4.18 0.60
C GLY A 254 -1.10 3.96 -0.90
N VAL A 255 -1.83 4.81 -1.62
CA VAL A 255 -1.85 4.84 -3.09
C VAL A 255 -1.87 6.28 -3.55
N MET A 256 -0.77 6.75 -4.15
CA MET A 256 -0.65 8.14 -4.63
C MET A 256 0.13 8.19 -5.94
N VAL A 257 -0.31 9.02 -6.88
CA VAL A 257 0.51 9.46 -8.02
C VAL A 257 1.15 10.78 -7.62
N MET A 258 2.48 10.85 -7.56
CA MET A 258 3.21 12.01 -7.04
C MET A 258 4.01 12.68 -8.17
N ASP A 259 3.91 14.02 -8.26
CA ASP A 259 4.77 14.86 -9.08
C ASP A 259 6.02 15.22 -8.27
N LEU A 260 7.10 14.45 -8.45
CA LEU A 260 8.36 14.64 -7.74
C LEU A 260 9.09 15.91 -8.17
N ALA A 261 8.93 16.36 -9.42
CA ALA A 261 9.50 17.62 -9.87
C ALA A 261 8.88 18.81 -9.11
N MET A 262 7.54 18.84 -9.00
CA MET A 262 6.83 19.81 -8.18
C MET A 262 7.19 19.65 -6.70
N TRP A 263 7.33 18.41 -6.21
CA TRP A 263 7.70 18.13 -4.83
C TRP A 263 9.02 18.73 -4.41
N ARG A 264 10.06 18.55 -5.25
CA ARG A 264 11.38 19.17 -5.06
C ARG A 264 11.28 20.70 -5.14
N ARG A 265 10.62 21.23 -6.18
CA ARG A 265 10.50 22.68 -6.42
C ARG A 265 9.80 23.41 -5.28
N ARG A 266 8.71 22.85 -4.74
CA ARG A 266 7.91 23.44 -3.66
C ARG A 266 8.35 23.00 -2.26
N ARG A 267 9.33 22.10 -2.17
CA ARG A 267 9.92 21.59 -0.91
C ARG A 267 8.87 20.98 0.02
N PHE A 268 8.00 20.11 -0.51
CA PHE A 268 6.93 19.52 0.30
C PHE A 268 7.44 18.62 1.43
N SER A 269 8.59 17.94 1.26
CA SER A 269 9.23 17.18 2.35
C SER A 269 9.43 18.08 3.58
N ARG A 270 9.95 19.30 3.36
CA ARG A 270 10.15 20.29 4.42
C ARG A 270 8.83 20.79 5.04
N ALA A 271 7.79 20.97 4.23
CA ALA A 271 6.47 21.37 4.74
C ALA A 271 5.86 20.30 5.65
N ILE A 272 6.05 19.02 5.30
CA ILE A 272 5.64 17.87 6.13
C ILE A 272 6.46 17.84 7.42
N GLU A 273 7.79 17.99 7.34
CA GLU A 273 8.67 18.03 8.51
C GLU A 273 8.29 19.13 9.51
N GLN A 274 7.90 20.31 9.04
CA GLN A 274 7.43 21.40 9.89
C GLN A 274 6.22 20.99 10.73
N TRP A 275 5.27 20.26 10.13
CA TRP A 275 4.11 19.75 10.87
C TRP A 275 4.48 18.61 11.83
N MET A 276 5.46 17.77 11.48
CA MET A 276 6.00 16.76 12.39
C MET A 276 6.68 17.42 13.60
N GLU A 277 7.38 18.54 13.43
CA GLU A 277 7.96 19.31 14.52
C GLU A 277 6.90 19.96 15.43
N VAL A 278 5.80 20.46 14.85
CA VAL A 278 4.64 20.95 15.62
C VAL A 278 4.01 19.82 16.43
N GLN A 279 3.81 18.64 15.80
CA GLN A 279 3.32 17.44 16.47
C GLN A 279 4.19 17.08 17.67
N ARG A 280 5.52 17.04 17.50
CA ARG A 280 6.44 16.70 18.58
C ARG A 280 6.31 17.62 19.79
N LYS A 281 6.00 18.91 19.57
CA LYS A 281 5.91 19.92 20.63
C LYS A 281 4.53 20.00 21.27
N ARG A 282 3.46 19.76 20.52
CA ARG A 282 2.08 20.09 20.92
C ARG A 282 1.09 18.92 20.86
N ARG A 283 1.49 17.78 20.30
CA ARG A 283 0.65 16.58 20.10
C ARG A 283 -0.73 16.92 19.49
N ILE A 284 -0.71 17.32 18.23
CA ILE A 284 -1.88 17.75 17.45
C ILE A 284 -2.63 16.59 16.76
N TYR A 285 -2.11 15.36 16.78
CA TYR A 285 -2.77 14.15 16.32
C TYR A 285 -2.22 12.89 17.03
N ASP A 286 -2.93 11.77 16.97
CA ASP A 286 -2.50 10.46 17.54
C ASP A 286 -2.25 9.37 16.48
N LEU A 287 -2.36 9.72 15.20
CA LEU A 287 -2.08 8.84 14.07
C LEU A 287 -0.60 8.93 13.66
N GLY A 288 -0.18 8.02 12.76
CA GLY A 288 1.21 7.97 12.24
C GLY A 288 1.51 9.05 11.19
N SER A 289 2.00 8.65 10.02
CA SER A 289 2.44 9.59 8.97
C SER A 289 1.31 10.27 8.17
N LEU A 290 0.04 9.87 8.35
CA LEU A 290 -1.09 10.39 7.59
C LEU A 290 -1.43 11.88 7.89
N PRO A 291 -1.57 12.34 9.14
CA PRO A 291 -2.02 13.71 9.39
C PRO A 291 -1.10 14.81 8.83
N PRO A 292 0.24 14.69 8.84
CA PRO A 292 1.11 15.64 8.13
C PRO A 292 0.81 15.77 6.64
N PHE A 293 0.48 14.66 5.97
CA PHE A 293 0.04 14.70 4.57
C PHE A 293 -1.29 15.44 4.41
N LEU A 294 -2.26 15.21 5.30
CA LEU A 294 -3.52 15.95 5.27
C LEU A 294 -3.32 17.45 5.50
N LEU A 295 -2.44 17.83 6.43
CA LEU A 295 -2.12 19.25 6.72
C LEU A 295 -1.47 19.97 5.54
N VAL A 296 -0.66 19.26 4.76
CA VAL A 296 0.02 19.84 3.58
C VAL A 296 -0.87 19.81 2.34
N PHE A 297 -1.59 18.71 2.10
CA PHE A 297 -2.22 18.45 0.80
C PHE A 297 -3.75 18.43 0.80
N ALA A 298 -4.46 18.31 1.93
CA ALA A 298 -5.92 18.26 1.88
C ALA A 298 -6.46 19.56 1.26
N GLY A 299 -7.12 19.42 0.10
CA GLY A 299 -7.56 20.54 -0.76
C GLY A 299 -6.69 20.85 -1.98
N ASP A 300 -5.50 20.25 -2.06
CA ASP A 300 -4.57 20.32 -3.20
C ASP A 300 -4.18 18.90 -3.64
N VAL A 301 -5.20 18.08 -3.93
CA VAL A 301 -5.05 16.71 -4.43
C VAL A 301 -5.90 16.53 -5.68
N LYS A 302 -5.31 15.98 -6.74
CA LYS A 302 -6.07 15.52 -7.89
C LYS A 302 -6.93 14.32 -7.51
N ALA A 303 -8.25 14.47 -7.59
CA ALA A 303 -9.18 13.36 -7.39
C ALA A 303 -8.92 12.24 -8.42
N ILE A 304 -8.67 11.02 -7.92
CA ILE A 304 -8.60 9.78 -8.69
C ILE A 304 -9.84 8.94 -8.38
N GLU A 305 -10.26 8.13 -9.34
CA GLU A 305 -11.40 7.22 -9.18
C GLU A 305 -11.23 6.28 -7.98
N PRO A 306 -12.27 6.05 -7.15
CA PRO A 306 -12.21 5.17 -5.98
C PRO A 306 -11.73 3.74 -6.25
N ARG A 307 -11.87 3.25 -7.49
CA ARG A 307 -11.42 1.92 -7.91
C ARG A 307 -9.93 1.64 -7.65
N TRP A 308 -9.12 2.69 -7.58
CA TRP A 308 -7.68 2.63 -7.34
C TRP A 308 -7.30 2.55 -5.86
N ASN A 309 -8.26 2.57 -4.93
CA ASN A 309 -7.97 2.34 -3.52
C ASN A 309 -9.21 1.84 -2.76
N GLN A 310 -9.54 0.55 -2.92
CA GLN A 310 -10.51 -0.14 -2.06
C GLN A 310 -9.90 -0.39 -0.67
N HIS A 311 -9.72 0.70 0.09
CA HIS A 311 -9.05 0.71 1.37
C HIS A 311 -9.93 0.24 2.53
N GLY A 312 -9.28 -0.05 3.65
CA GLY A 312 -9.92 -0.46 4.90
C GLY A 312 -10.20 -1.95 4.99
N LEU A 313 -9.70 -2.78 4.07
CA LEU A 313 -9.91 -4.23 4.11
C LEU A 313 -9.18 -4.91 5.29
N GLY A 314 -8.17 -4.22 5.83
CA GLY A 314 -7.52 -4.59 7.10
C GLY A 314 -8.21 -4.03 8.35
N GLY A 315 -9.39 -3.43 8.17
CA GLY A 315 -10.23 -2.90 9.25
C GLY A 315 -10.99 -3.97 10.04
N ASP A 316 -11.29 -3.58 11.28
CA ASP A 316 -12.13 -4.15 12.35
C ASP A 316 -12.04 -5.65 12.72
N ASN A 317 -11.25 -5.94 13.76
CA ASN A 317 -11.27 -7.20 14.53
C ASN A 317 -11.91 -7.02 15.93
N PHE A 318 -12.46 -5.84 16.27
CA PHE A 318 -13.13 -5.63 17.57
C PHE A 318 -14.57 -6.17 17.59
N GLN A 319 -15.21 -6.28 16.42
CA GLN A 319 -16.54 -6.89 16.27
C GLN A 319 -16.59 -8.05 15.25
N GLY A 320 -15.44 -8.44 14.67
CA GLY A 320 -15.37 -9.51 13.67
C GLY A 320 -15.99 -9.15 12.31
N HIS A 321 -16.21 -7.86 12.03
CA HIS A 321 -16.88 -7.43 10.81
C HIS A 321 -15.89 -7.07 9.70
N CYS A 322 -15.76 -7.99 8.75
CA CYS A 322 -15.02 -7.76 7.51
C CYS A 322 -15.67 -6.66 6.67
N ARG A 323 -14.88 -5.66 6.27
CA ARG A 323 -15.34 -4.56 5.42
C ARG A 323 -15.69 -5.07 4.01
N ARG A 324 -16.80 -4.58 3.45
CA ARG A 324 -17.18 -4.80 2.05
C ARG A 324 -16.47 -3.81 1.13
N LEU A 325 -16.37 -4.15 -0.16
CA LEU A 325 -15.89 -3.23 -1.19
C LEU A 325 -16.78 -1.99 -1.30
N HIS A 326 -16.18 -0.87 -1.66
CA HIS A 326 -16.93 0.29 -2.12
C HIS A 326 -17.63 -0.04 -3.45
N PRO A 327 -18.83 0.52 -3.72
CA PRO A 327 -19.51 0.33 -4.98
C PRO A 327 -18.66 0.76 -6.18
N GLY A 328 -18.83 0.07 -7.30
CA GLY A 328 -18.16 0.39 -8.56
C GLY A 328 -17.05 -0.61 -8.94
N PRO A 329 -16.30 -0.32 -10.02
CA PRO A 329 -15.23 -1.19 -10.47
C PRO A 329 -14.07 -1.23 -9.47
N VAL A 330 -13.25 -2.27 -9.56
CA VAL A 330 -12.08 -2.47 -8.70
C VAL A 330 -10.84 -2.59 -9.57
N SER A 331 -9.81 -1.83 -9.25
CA SER A 331 -8.47 -1.95 -9.83
C SER A 331 -7.40 -2.23 -8.78
N LEU A 332 -7.67 -1.90 -7.51
CA LEU A 332 -6.73 -2.09 -6.41
C LEU A 332 -7.48 -2.35 -5.11
N LEU A 333 -7.10 -3.44 -4.43
CA LEU A 333 -7.58 -3.87 -3.11
C LEU A 333 -6.51 -3.56 -2.06
N HIS A 334 -6.88 -2.90 -0.96
CA HIS A 334 -5.91 -2.42 0.03
C HIS A 334 -6.32 -2.78 1.46
N TRP A 335 -5.52 -3.66 2.09
CA TRP A 335 -5.67 -4.10 3.48
C TRP A 335 -5.09 -3.10 4.49
N SER A 336 -5.35 -1.81 4.25
CA SER A 336 -5.01 -0.75 5.17
C SER A 336 -5.69 -1.01 6.51
N GLY A 337 -4.93 -1.00 7.60
CA GLY A 337 -5.41 -1.36 8.93
C GLY A 337 -4.51 -2.39 9.61
N LYS A 338 -5.03 -3.09 10.61
CA LYS A 338 -4.27 -4.07 11.40
C LYS A 338 -4.37 -5.48 10.82
N GLY A 339 -5.52 -5.85 10.28
CA GLY A 339 -5.75 -7.19 9.73
C GLY A 339 -5.03 -7.36 8.40
N LYS A 340 -4.06 -8.27 8.35
CA LYS A 340 -3.35 -8.60 7.11
C LYS A 340 -3.86 -9.91 6.54
N PRO A 341 -4.06 -10.00 5.21
CA PRO A 341 -4.70 -11.15 4.60
C PRO A 341 -3.88 -12.42 4.84
N TRP A 342 -2.56 -12.36 4.72
CA TRP A 342 -1.68 -13.51 5.00
C TRP A 342 -1.77 -14.00 6.45
N ILE A 343 -1.84 -13.10 7.43
CA ILE A 343 -1.99 -13.47 8.85
C ILE A 343 -3.36 -14.13 9.08
N ARG A 344 -4.42 -13.56 8.53
CA ARG A 344 -5.79 -14.07 8.68
C ARG A 344 -5.96 -15.43 7.99
N LEU A 345 -5.34 -15.63 6.82
CA LEU A 345 -5.32 -16.90 6.10
C LEU A 345 -4.55 -17.98 6.86
N ASP A 346 -3.35 -17.68 7.35
CA ASP A 346 -2.54 -18.62 8.13
C ASP A 346 -3.24 -19.03 9.44
N ASN A 347 -3.94 -18.10 10.08
CA ASN A 347 -4.71 -18.36 11.30
C ASN A 347 -6.08 -19.03 11.03
N HIS A 348 -6.38 -19.43 9.79
CA HIS A 348 -7.66 -20.00 9.39
C HIS A 348 -8.90 -19.16 9.78
N ASN A 349 -8.74 -17.84 9.83
CA ASN A 349 -9.81 -16.88 10.11
C ASN A 349 -9.86 -15.76 9.04
N PRO A 350 -10.04 -16.12 7.75
CA PRO A 350 -10.03 -15.14 6.68
C PRO A 350 -11.30 -14.30 6.64
N CYS A 351 -11.13 -13.02 6.31
CA CYS A 351 -12.23 -12.26 5.75
C CYS A 351 -12.54 -12.73 4.32
N PRO A 352 -13.79 -12.59 3.83
CA PRO A 352 -14.16 -13.08 2.49
C PRO A 352 -13.22 -12.60 1.38
N LEU A 353 -12.76 -11.34 1.45
CA LEU A 353 -11.89 -10.75 0.45
C LEU A 353 -10.43 -11.19 0.56
N ASP A 354 -9.98 -11.76 1.69
CA ASP A 354 -8.59 -12.22 1.86
C ASP A 354 -8.24 -13.33 0.87
N SER A 355 -9.24 -14.12 0.46
CA SER A 355 -9.10 -15.11 -0.62
C SER A 355 -8.66 -14.51 -1.96
N LEU A 356 -8.94 -13.23 -2.22
CA LEU A 356 -8.49 -12.53 -3.43
C LEU A 356 -7.01 -12.15 -3.37
N TRP A 357 -6.40 -12.13 -2.18
CA TRP A 357 -4.97 -11.90 -2.00
C TRP A 357 -4.16 -13.19 -2.22
N ALA A 358 -4.70 -14.35 -1.80
CA ALA A 358 -4.00 -15.65 -1.82
C ALA A 358 -3.35 -16.03 -3.17
N PRO A 359 -3.94 -15.76 -4.36
CA PRO A 359 -3.31 -16.07 -5.64
C PRO A 359 -2.00 -15.32 -5.93
N TYR A 360 -1.68 -14.29 -5.14
CA TYR A 360 -0.44 -13.52 -5.25
C TYR A 360 0.60 -13.92 -4.18
N ASP A 361 0.28 -14.87 -3.31
CA ASP A 361 1.21 -15.34 -2.30
C ASP A 361 2.26 -16.28 -2.89
N LEU A 362 3.49 -15.82 -2.93
CA LEU A 362 4.63 -16.60 -3.40
C LEU A 362 5.36 -17.32 -2.27
N LEU A 363 4.93 -17.20 -1.00
CA LEU A 363 5.61 -17.84 0.12
C LEU A 363 5.73 -19.36 -0.11
N LEU A 364 6.93 -19.89 0.09
CA LEU A 364 7.15 -21.34 0.13
C LEU A 364 6.70 -21.85 1.50
N GLN A 365 5.74 -22.79 1.48
CA GLN A 365 5.29 -23.52 2.67
C GLN A 365 6.27 -24.61 3.06
#